data_AF-A0AAU7MXR4-F1
#
_entry.id   AF-A0AAU7MXR4-F1
#
_cell.length_a   1.000
_cell.length_b   1.000
_cell.length_c   1.000
_cell.angle_alpha   90.00
_cell.angle_beta   90.00
_cell.angle_gamma   90.00
#
_symmetry.space_group_name_H-M   'P 1'
#
loop_
_entity.id
_entity.type
_entity.pdbx_description
1 polymer ?
#
loop_
_entity_poly.entity_id
_entity_poly.type
_entity_poly.pdbx_seq_one_letter_code
_entity_poly.pdbx_strand_id
1 'polypeptide(L)'
;MKLRLCFLLLLGLSLNSCLFEDNSKQEFPKFDFNSVEKIEIKKMFDYQFKRIIDERKKLNNFTSFFTDSTNYFKNEKYKYGGKRALYHLEFYNKKDTLQLTIYPKINNTKTEIGFFGKTISNYKENGMGQKFHRFFISKKILDLIENEN
;
A
#
# COMPACT_ATOMS: atom_id res chain seq x y z
N MET A 1 -6.32 -40.64 34.01
CA MET A 1 -5.19 -40.46 33.05
C MET A 1 -5.58 -39.83 31.71
N LYS A 2 -6.84 -39.96 31.22
CA LYS A 2 -7.26 -39.45 29.90
C LYS A 2 -7.37 -37.91 29.77
N LEU A 3 -7.65 -37.20 30.87
CA LEU A 3 -7.85 -35.73 30.85
C LEU A 3 -6.57 -34.92 30.60
N ARG A 4 -5.41 -35.42 31.07
CA ARG A 4 -4.10 -34.76 30.89
C ARG A 4 -3.60 -34.83 29.44
N LEU A 5 -3.97 -35.89 28.72
CA LEU A 5 -3.59 -36.09 27.31
C LEU A 5 -4.33 -35.12 26.38
N CYS A 6 -5.62 -34.86 26.64
CA CYS A 6 -6.41 -33.88 25.87
C CYS A 6 -5.92 -32.44 26.06
N PHE A 7 -5.50 -32.06 27.28
CA PHE A 7 -4.97 -30.72 27.54
C PHE A 7 -3.66 -30.46 26.80
N LEU A 8 -2.77 -31.46 26.73
CA LEU A 8 -1.51 -31.37 25.98
C LEU A 8 -1.74 -31.31 24.46
N LEU A 9 -2.73 -32.03 23.94
CA LEU A 9 -3.14 -31.94 22.52
C LEU A 9 -3.73 -30.57 22.17
N LEU A 10 -4.55 -29.99 23.04
CA LEU A 10 -5.10 -28.64 22.84
C LEU A 10 -4.04 -27.53 22.92
N LEU A 11 -3.06 -27.67 23.83
CA LEU A 11 -1.90 -26.77 23.90
C LEU A 11 -0.97 -26.91 22.67
N GLY A 12 -0.78 -28.13 22.16
CA GLY A 12 -0.01 -28.37 20.92
C GLY A 12 -0.69 -27.81 19.67
N LEU A 13 -2.03 -27.81 19.62
CA LEU A 13 -2.79 -27.26 18.50
C LEU A 13 -2.90 -25.73 18.55
N SER A 14 -2.92 -25.11 19.74
CA SER A 14 -2.94 -23.65 19.89
C SER A 14 -1.58 -22.97 19.59
N LEU A 15 -0.46 -23.68 19.80
CA LEU A 15 0.87 -23.14 19.45
C LEU A 15 1.13 -23.09 17.94
N ASN A 16 0.48 -23.96 17.16
CA ASN A 16 0.67 -24.00 15.69
C ASN A 16 -0.24 -23.02 14.93
N SER A 17 -1.30 -22.52 15.55
CA SER A 17 -2.25 -21.60 14.89
C SER A 17 -1.78 -20.14 14.87
N CYS A 18 -0.62 -19.83 15.46
CA CYS A 18 -0.10 -18.46 15.58
C CYS A 18 1.11 -18.16 14.67
N LEU A 19 1.52 -19.10 13.81
CA LEU A 19 2.79 -19.03 13.05
C LEU A 19 2.64 -18.83 11.53
N PHE A 20 1.49 -18.30 11.08
CA PHE A 20 1.40 -17.72 9.73
C PHE A 20 1.89 -16.26 9.76
N GLU A 21 3.17 -16.09 10.06
CA GLU A 21 3.83 -14.79 9.97
C GLU A 21 4.30 -14.60 8.53
N ASP A 22 3.40 -14.13 7.65
CA ASP A 22 3.75 -13.73 6.29
C ASP A 22 4.54 -12.41 6.34
N ASN A 23 5.80 -12.58 6.69
CA ASN A 23 6.85 -11.59 6.76
C ASN A 23 7.36 -11.31 5.33
N SER A 24 6.50 -10.79 4.47
CA SER A 24 6.78 -10.65 3.05
C SER A 24 7.72 -9.48 2.77
N LYS A 25 8.57 -9.66 1.76
CA LYS A 25 9.45 -8.59 1.26
C LYS A 25 8.58 -7.48 0.65
N GLN A 26 8.94 -6.23 0.93
CA GLN A 26 8.33 -5.08 0.28
C GLN A 26 8.66 -5.08 -1.22
N GLU A 27 7.70 -4.71 -2.04
CA GLU A 27 7.87 -4.49 -3.48
C GLU A 27 7.42 -3.06 -3.80
N PHE A 28 8.03 -2.45 -4.81
CA PHE A 28 7.77 -1.06 -5.20
C PHE A 28 7.21 -1.00 -6.62
N PRO A 29 6.31 -0.04 -6.92
CA PRO A 29 5.71 0.06 -8.24
C PRO A 29 6.76 0.41 -9.29
N LYS A 30 6.78 -0.36 -10.39
CA LYS A 30 7.57 -0.04 -11.59
C LYS A 30 6.77 0.93 -12.46
N PHE A 31 6.79 2.21 -12.08
CA PHE A 31 6.07 3.28 -12.75
C PHE A 31 6.97 4.50 -12.93
N ASP A 32 6.85 5.19 -14.06
CA ASP A 32 7.63 6.40 -14.34
C ASP A 32 6.94 7.62 -13.74
N PHE A 33 7.33 7.96 -12.51
CA PHE A 33 6.80 9.11 -11.78
C PHE A 33 7.23 10.47 -12.36
N ASN A 34 8.29 10.52 -13.19
CA ASN A 34 8.76 11.79 -13.75
C ASN A 34 7.84 12.28 -14.88
N SER A 35 7.20 11.36 -15.59
CA SER A 35 6.29 11.66 -16.71
C SER A 35 4.81 11.84 -16.31
N VAL A 36 4.51 11.92 -15.01
CA VAL A 36 3.14 12.13 -14.52
C VAL A 36 2.59 13.47 -15.01
N GLU A 37 1.38 13.43 -15.55
CA GLU A 37 0.65 14.58 -16.10
C GLU A 37 -0.55 14.96 -15.20
N LYS A 38 -1.07 13.99 -14.44
CA LYS A 38 -2.21 14.20 -13.54
C LYS A 38 -2.16 13.20 -12.38
N ILE A 39 -2.57 13.67 -11.19
CA ILE A 39 -2.87 12.83 -10.04
C ILE A 39 -4.33 13.04 -9.66
N GLU A 40 -5.09 11.96 -9.52
CA GLU A 40 -6.42 12.00 -8.92
C GLU A 40 -6.37 11.43 -7.49
N ILE A 41 -6.88 12.18 -6.52
CA ILE A 41 -6.98 11.79 -5.12
C ILE A 41 -8.44 11.57 -4.78
N LYS A 42 -8.76 10.37 -4.27
CA LYS A 42 -10.11 9.98 -3.84
C LYS A 42 -10.04 9.53 -2.39
N LYS A 43 -11.05 9.87 -1.58
CA LYS A 43 -11.21 9.32 -0.23
C LYS A 43 -11.92 7.98 -0.33
N MET A 44 -11.45 7.00 0.43
CA MET A 44 -11.99 5.63 0.38
C MET A 44 -13.48 5.56 0.75
N PHE A 45 -13.92 6.39 1.70
CA PHE A 45 -15.28 6.37 2.26
C PHE A 45 -16.09 7.62 1.94
N ASP A 46 -15.60 8.45 1.04
CA ASP A 46 -16.28 9.65 0.57
C ASP A 46 -16.14 9.70 -0.96
N TYR A 47 -17.09 9.04 -1.63
CA TYR A 47 -17.11 8.90 -3.09
C TYR A 47 -17.31 10.21 -3.83
N GLN A 48 -17.80 11.25 -3.14
CA GLN A 48 -17.97 12.59 -3.73
C GLN A 48 -16.65 13.37 -3.67
N PHE A 49 -15.76 13.05 -2.74
CA PHE A 49 -14.45 13.66 -2.69
C PHE A 49 -13.57 13.16 -3.85
N LYS A 50 -13.32 14.08 -4.79
CA LYS A 50 -12.31 13.93 -5.84
C LYS A 50 -11.51 15.21 -5.93
N ARG A 51 -10.19 15.09 -5.82
CA ARG A 51 -9.24 16.18 -6.07
C ARG A 51 -8.36 15.83 -7.26
N ILE A 52 -8.15 16.78 -8.16
CA ILE A 52 -7.28 16.64 -9.32
C ILE A 52 -6.08 17.56 -9.12
N ILE A 53 -4.89 17.03 -9.38
CA ILE A 53 -3.63 17.77 -9.38
C ILE A 53 -3.01 17.59 -10.76
N ASP A 54 -2.84 18.67 -11.50
CA ASP A 54 -2.22 18.73 -12.82
C ASP A 54 -1.15 19.84 -12.92
N GLU A 55 -1.07 20.73 -11.92
CA GLU A 55 -0.03 21.74 -11.83
C GLU A 55 1.35 21.13 -11.61
N ARG A 56 2.32 21.43 -12.48
CA ARG A 56 3.67 20.82 -12.49
C ARG A 56 4.40 20.89 -11.14
N LYS A 57 4.30 22.02 -10.42
CA LYS A 57 4.95 22.19 -9.12
C LYS A 57 4.38 21.21 -8.08
N LYS A 58 3.05 21.11 -8.00
CA LYS A 58 2.35 20.18 -7.11
C LYS A 58 2.59 18.72 -7.51
N LEU A 59 2.56 18.42 -8.81
CA LEU A 59 2.92 17.11 -9.34
C LEU A 59 4.32 16.70 -8.87
N ASN A 60 5.32 17.58 -9.05
CA ASN A 60 6.70 17.33 -8.59
C ASN A 60 6.77 17.09 -7.08
N ASN A 61 6.05 17.87 -6.28
CA ASN A 61 6.01 17.67 -4.83
C ASN A 61 5.48 16.28 -4.47
N PHE A 62 4.39 15.84 -5.09
CA PHE A 62 3.84 14.51 -4.88
C PHE A 62 4.76 13.39 -5.38
N THR A 63 5.25 13.51 -6.61
CA THR A 63 6.07 12.45 -7.23
C THR A 63 7.44 12.32 -6.55
N SER A 64 7.95 13.40 -5.94
CA SER A 64 9.21 13.37 -5.18
C SER A 64 9.23 12.30 -4.08
N PHE A 65 8.08 12.03 -3.44
CA PHE A 65 7.97 10.97 -2.44
C PHE A 65 8.31 9.60 -3.00
N PHE A 66 8.01 9.37 -4.28
CA PHE A 66 8.19 8.09 -4.94
C PHE A 66 9.50 8.00 -5.74
N THR A 67 10.10 9.13 -6.09
CA THR A 67 11.40 9.15 -6.77
C THR A 67 12.57 9.22 -5.79
N ASP A 68 12.39 9.85 -4.62
CA ASP A 68 13.43 9.96 -3.60
C ASP A 68 13.43 8.73 -2.68
N SER A 69 14.51 7.95 -2.80
CA SER A 69 14.69 6.71 -2.05
C SER A 69 14.73 6.90 -0.52
N THR A 70 15.02 8.11 -0.02
CA THR A 70 15.09 8.41 1.42
C THR A 70 13.72 8.39 2.10
N ASN A 71 12.64 8.49 1.32
CA ASN A 71 11.29 8.38 1.83
C ASN A 71 10.85 6.94 2.12
N TYR A 72 11.64 5.94 1.70
CA TYR A 72 11.27 4.53 1.79
C TYR A 72 11.94 3.80 2.96
N PHE A 73 11.18 2.94 3.63
CA PHE A 73 11.68 2.11 4.73
C PHE A 73 11.99 0.69 4.23
N LYS A 74 12.96 0.55 3.31
CA LYS A 74 13.20 -0.66 2.50
C LYS A 74 13.58 -1.92 3.29
N ASN A 75 14.21 -1.76 4.46
CA ASN A 75 14.72 -2.89 5.26
C ASN A 75 13.68 -3.48 6.21
N GLU A 76 12.49 -2.87 6.27
CA GLU A 76 11.44 -3.34 7.16
C GLU A 76 10.59 -4.41 6.49
N LYS A 77 10.05 -5.33 7.29
CA LYS A 77 9.03 -6.27 6.81
C LYS A 77 7.66 -5.66 7.05
N TYR A 78 6.73 -5.85 6.12
CA TYR A 78 5.36 -5.46 6.39
C TYR A 78 4.62 -6.62 7.08
N LYS A 79 3.65 -6.27 7.92
CA LYS A 79 2.71 -7.21 8.53
C LYS A 79 1.30 -6.76 8.19
N TYR A 80 0.48 -7.67 7.68
CA TYR A 80 -0.90 -7.35 7.31
C TYR A 80 -1.69 -6.94 8.56
N GLY A 81 -2.07 -5.66 8.63
CA GLY A 81 -2.75 -5.08 9.79
C GLY A 81 -4.27 -4.98 9.67
N GLY A 82 -4.87 -5.41 8.56
CA GLY A 82 -6.32 -5.28 8.31
C GLY A 82 -6.85 -3.83 8.36
N LYS A 83 -5.98 -2.82 8.32
CA LYS A 83 -6.36 -1.42 8.43
C LYS A 83 -7.14 -1.01 7.18
N ARG A 84 -8.18 -0.20 7.39
CA ARG A 84 -8.95 0.41 6.29
C ARG A 84 -8.09 1.47 5.60
N ALA A 85 -8.13 1.52 4.28
CA ALA A 85 -7.46 2.56 3.50
C ALA A 85 -8.12 3.93 3.74
N LEU A 86 -7.34 5.01 3.63
CA LEU A 86 -7.80 6.39 3.71
C LEU A 86 -8.05 6.97 2.32
N TYR A 87 -7.08 6.77 1.42
CA TYR A 87 -7.08 7.41 0.10
C TYR A 87 -6.70 6.45 -1.01
N HIS A 88 -7.19 6.74 -2.21
CA HIS A 88 -6.65 6.25 -3.47
C HIS A 88 -5.99 7.41 -4.21
N LEU A 89 -4.77 7.18 -4.69
CA LEU A 89 -4.06 8.08 -5.58
C LEU A 89 -3.87 7.38 -6.92
N GLU A 90 -4.40 7.98 -7.98
CA GLU A 90 -4.23 7.51 -9.34
C GLU A 90 -3.27 8.44 -10.07
N PHE A 91 -2.09 7.92 -10.42
CA PHE A 91 -1.08 8.62 -11.19
C PHE A 91 -1.26 8.30 -12.67
N TYR A 92 -1.43 9.34 -13.47
CA TYR A 92 -1.63 9.23 -14.92
C TYR A 92 -0.42 9.77 -15.65
N ASN A 93 0.10 8.98 -16.59
CA ASN A 93 0.97 9.45 -17.65
C ASN A 93 0.44 8.91 -19.01
N LYS A 94 1.06 9.31 -20.12
CA LYS A 94 0.62 8.91 -21.47
C LYS A 94 0.64 7.40 -21.73
N LYS A 95 1.40 6.62 -20.97
CA LYS A 95 1.69 5.20 -21.25
C LYS A 95 0.99 4.24 -20.29
N ASP A 96 0.67 4.67 -19.08
CA ASP A 96 0.26 3.80 -17.99
C ASP A 96 -0.54 4.58 -16.93
N THR A 97 -1.27 3.87 -16.09
CA THR A 97 -1.93 4.42 -14.90
C THR A 97 -1.58 3.57 -13.70
N LEU A 98 -1.11 4.21 -12.63
CA LEU A 98 -0.81 3.54 -11.36
C LEU A 98 -1.80 3.98 -10.29
N GLN A 99 -2.52 3.03 -9.72
CA GLN A 99 -3.34 3.25 -8.54
C GLN A 99 -2.57 2.81 -7.29
N LEU A 100 -2.42 3.75 -6.35
CA LEU A 100 -1.89 3.53 -5.02
C LEU A 100 -3.01 3.65 -3.99
N THR A 101 -2.99 2.76 -3.00
CA THR A 101 -3.87 2.76 -1.85
C THR A 101 -3.08 3.18 -0.63
N ILE A 102 -3.52 4.24 0.06
CA ILE A 102 -2.82 4.78 1.21
C ILE A 102 -3.57 4.44 2.49
N TYR A 103 -2.86 3.90 3.46
CA TYR A 103 -3.39 3.54 4.77
C TYR A 103 -3.09 4.60 5.84
N PRO A 104 -3.72 4.52 7.02
CA PRO A 104 -3.37 5.38 8.14
C PRO A 104 -1.91 5.21 8.56
N LYS A 105 -1.34 6.29 9.11
CA LYS A 105 0.01 6.26 9.67
C LYS A 105 0.19 5.08 10.63
N ILE A 106 1.34 4.42 10.54
CA ILE A 106 1.68 3.32 11.44
C ILE A 106 2.24 3.88 12.75
N ASN A 107 3.06 4.91 12.63
CA ASN A 107 3.68 5.65 13.73
C ASN A 107 3.92 7.10 13.28
N ASN A 108 4.77 7.83 14.00
CA ASN A 108 5.06 9.23 13.69
C ASN A 108 5.97 9.46 12.47
N THR A 109 6.52 8.41 11.86
CA THR A 109 7.47 8.52 10.75
C THR A 109 6.94 7.98 9.43
N LYS A 110 6.10 6.93 9.45
CA LYS A 110 5.72 6.21 8.23
C LYS A 110 4.25 5.85 8.12
N THR A 111 3.85 5.61 6.87
CA THR A 111 2.58 5.00 6.50
C THR A 111 2.80 3.83 5.54
N GLU A 112 1.76 3.02 5.35
CA GLU A 112 1.72 1.92 4.37
C GLU A 112 1.05 2.39 3.07
N ILE A 113 1.63 1.94 1.96
CA ILE A 113 1.10 2.08 0.61
C ILE A 113 0.90 0.68 0.04
N GLY A 114 -0.25 0.45 -0.59
CA GLY A 114 -0.55 -0.76 -1.33
C GLY A 114 -0.77 -0.48 -2.81
N PHE A 115 -0.45 -1.44 -3.68
CA PHE A 115 -0.73 -1.36 -5.11
C PHE A 115 -0.85 -2.75 -5.71
N PHE A 116 -1.53 -2.87 -6.84
CA PHE A 116 -1.56 -4.11 -7.61
C PHE A 116 -0.40 -4.14 -8.61
N GLY A 117 0.31 -5.26 -8.66
CA GLY A 117 1.34 -5.51 -9.68
C GLY A 117 0.72 -5.63 -11.07
N LYS A 118 1.54 -5.51 -12.12
CA LYS A 118 1.09 -5.72 -13.50
C LYS A 118 0.50 -7.13 -13.65
N THR A 119 -0.66 -7.23 -14.31
CA THR A 119 -1.34 -8.50 -14.58
C THR A 119 -0.39 -9.50 -15.24
N ILE A 120 -0.18 -10.65 -14.62
CA ILE A 120 0.55 -11.76 -15.23
C ILE A 120 -0.33 -12.29 -16.37
N SER A 121 0.21 -12.31 -17.59
CA SER A 121 -0.52 -12.42 -18.87
C SER A 121 -1.47 -13.62 -19.04
N ASN A 122 -1.37 -14.63 -18.17
CA ASN A 122 -2.10 -15.89 -18.30
C ASN A 122 -3.38 -15.98 -17.45
N TYR A 123 -3.69 -14.95 -16.65
CA TYR A 123 -4.93 -14.87 -15.86
C TYR A 123 -5.70 -13.61 -16.26
N LYS A 124 -6.18 -13.56 -17.51
CA LYS A 124 -6.93 -12.41 -18.05
C LYS A 124 -8.41 -12.40 -17.68
N GLU A 125 -8.94 -13.48 -17.13
CA GLU A 125 -10.35 -13.57 -16.79
C GLU A 125 -10.51 -13.39 -15.27
N ASN A 126 -11.15 -12.28 -14.87
CA ASN A 126 -11.66 -11.98 -13.52
C ASN A 126 -10.71 -11.32 -12.50
N GLY A 127 -9.57 -10.75 -12.89
CA GLY A 127 -8.70 -10.01 -11.97
C GLY A 127 -8.01 -10.86 -10.89
N MET A 128 -8.20 -12.18 -10.92
CA MET A 128 -7.64 -13.15 -9.96
C MET A 128 -6.14 -13.46 -10.16
N GLY A 129 -5.39 -12.58 -10.83
CA GLY A 129 -3.97 -12.80 -11.16
C GLY A 129 -3.02 -11.68 -10.74
N GLN A 130 -3.52 -10.61 -10.11
CA GLN A 130 -2.68 -9.49 -9.68
C GLN A 130 -2.25 -9.66 -8.23
N LYS A 131 -0.95 -9.81 -8.01
CA LYS A 131 -0.39 -9.81 -6.66
C LYS A 131 -0.53 -8.40 -6.08
N PHE A 132 -1.12 -8.32 -4.89
CA PHE A 132 -1.16 -7.07 -4.13
C PHE A 132 0.16 -6.91 -3.39
N HIS A 133 0.82 -5.79 -3.62
CA HIS A 133 2.11 -5.45 -3.02
C HIS A 133 1.94 -4.32 -2.03
N ARG A 134 2.82 -4.28 -1.03
CA ARG A 134 2.82 -3.26 0.01
C ARG A 134 4.24 -2.78 0.30
N PHE A 135 4.34 -1.51 0.64
CA PHE A 135 5.58 -0.91 1.10
C PHE A 135 5.32 0.24 2.07
N PHE A 136 6.37 0.63 2.79
CA PHE A 136 6.35 1.75 3.72
C PHE A 136 7.03 2.98 3.14
N ILE A 137 6.37 4.11 3.33
CA ILE A 137 6.85 5.43 2.91
C ILE A 137 6.67 6.45 4.03
N SER A 138 7.41 7.55 3.96
CA SER A 138 7.29 8.69 4.88
C SER A 138 5.84 9.13 5.06
N LYS A 139 5.40 9.30 6.31
CA LYS A 139 4.03 9.75 6.61
C LYS A 139 3.73 11.14 6.04
N LYS A 140 4.76 11.92 5.69
CA LYS A 140 4.61 13.29 5.17
C LYS A 140 3.78 13.33 3.88
N ILE A 141 3.63 12.21 3.18
CA ILE A 141 2.69 12.11 2.05
C ILE A 141 1.23 12.32 2.49
N LEU A 142 0.84 11.84 3.68
CA LEU A 142 -0.48 12.09 4.26
C LEU A 142 -0.63 13.57 4.59
N ASP A 143 0.38 14.15 5.22
CA ASP A 143 0.40 15.58 5.54
C ASP A 143 0.25 16.42 4.24
N LEU A 144 0.89 16.01 3.13
CA LEU A 144 0.75 16.67 1.83
C LEU A 144 -0.68 16.56 1.26
N ILE A 145 -1.30 15.37 1.34
CA ILE A 145 -2.68 15.15 0.88
C ILE A 145 -3.67 16.00 1.67
N GLU A 146 -3.49 16.08 2.98
CA GLU A 146 -4.40 16.78 3.89
C GLU A 146 -4.25 18.31 3.82
N ASN A 147 -3.04 18.81 3.57
CA ASN A 147 -2.75 20.25 3.55
C ASN A 147 -2.97 20.94 2.19
N GLU A 148 -3.14 20.20 1.09
CA GLU A 148 -3.46 20.75 -0.24
C GLU A 148 -4.93 21.24 -0.36
N ASN A 149 -5.46 21.88 0.68
CA ASN A 149 -6.79 22.50 0.67
C ASN A 149 -6.86 23.75 -0.21
#